data_AF-A0A662GA77-F1
#
_entry.id   AF-A0A662GA77-F1
#
_cell.length_a   1.000
_cell.length_b   1.000
_cell.length_c   1.000
_cell.angle_alpha   90.00
_cell.angle_beta   90.00
_cell.angle_gamma   90.00
#
_symmetry.space_group_name_H-M   'P 1'
#
loop_
_entity.id
_entity.type
_entity.pdbx_description
1 polymer ?
#
loop_
_entity_poly.entity_id
_entity_poly.type
_entity_poly.pdbx_seq_one_letter_code
_entity_poly.pdbx_strand_id
1 'polypeptide(L)' 'MRSIDEALKLKEVLDKYYRKPSIEIDRILNAKINYVYIVYVDMVDVIVIDVNKYIANINQNFLGKIAGERRFPLS' A
#
# COMPACT_ATOMS: atom_id res chain seq x y z
N MET A 1 -9.26 -15.37 2.18
CA MET A 1 -8.14 -15.87 1.35
C MET A 1 -8.24 -15.16 0.01
N ARG A 2 -7.16 -14.57 -0.54
CA ARG A 2 -7.23 -13.91 -1.86
C ARG A 2 -7.54 -14.94 -2.94
N SER A 3 -8.24 -14.54 -3.99
CA SER A 3 -8.43 -15.43 -5.14
C SER A 3 -7.10 -15.59 -5.91
N ILE A 4 -6.98 -16.69 -6.65
CA ILE A 4 -5.76 -16.94 -7.43
C ILE A 4 -5.59 -15.92 -8.57
N ASP A 5 -6.70 -15.45 -9.16
CA ASP A 5 -6.70 -14.41 -10.20
C ASP A 5 -6.18 -13.06 -9.67
N GLU A 6 -6.58 -12.67 -8.46
CA GLU A 6 -6.08 -11.45 -7.82
C GLU A 6 -4.59 -11.55 -7.49
N ALA A 7 -4.15 -12.72 -7.03
CA ALA A 7 -2.74 -12.98 -6.73
C ALA A 7 -1.86 -12.93 -7.99
N LEU A 8 -2.35 -13.43 -9.12
CA LEU A 8 -1.65 -13.36 -10.42
C LEU A 8 -1.51 -11.91 -10.90
N LYS A 9 -2.58 -11.12 -10.85
CA LYS A 9 -2.52 -9.68 -11.19
C LYS A 9 -1.51 -8.93 -10.31
N LEU A 10 -1.52 -9.21 -9.01
CA LEU A 10 -0.56 -8.62 -8.08
C LEU A 10 0.87 -9.07 -8.40
N LYS A 11 1.06 -10.35 -8.74
CA LYS A 11 2.36 -10.91 -9.14
C LYS A 11 2.93 -10.20 -10.37
N GLU A 12 2.13 -9.94 -11.40
CA GLU A 12 2.58 -9.19 -12.58
C GLU A 12 3.15 -7.81 -12.22
N VAL A 13 2.46 -7.09 -11.33
CA VAL A 13 2.92 -5.77 -10.85
C VAL A 13 4.20 -5.92 -10.05
N LEU A 14 4.25 -6.88 -9.12
CA LEU A 14 5.43 -7.10 -8.27
C LEU A 14 6.66 -7.50 -9.10
N ASP A 15 6.52 -8.44 -10.03
CA ASP A 15 7.63 -8.89 -10.87
C ASP A 15 8.15 -7.77 -11.80
N LYS A 16 7.31 -6.79 -12.16
CA LYS A 16 7.72 -5.61 -12.92
C LYS A 16 8.67 -4.68 -12.13
N TYR A 17 8.41 -4.47 -10.83
CA TYR A 17 9.14 -3.49 -10.01
C TYR A 17 10.21 -4.13 -9.11
N TYR A 18 10.05 -5.39 -8.71
CA TYR A 18 10.97 -6.12 -7.86
C TYR A 18 11.79 -7.11 -8.69
N ARG A 19 12.91 -6.61 -9.24
CA ARG A 19 13.82 -7.38 -10.09
C ARG A 19 14.81 -8.18 -9.23
N LYS A 20 14.42 -9.41 -8.86
CA LYS A 20 15.25 -10.55 -8.35
C LYS A 20 15.32 -10.74 -6.82
N PRO A 21 15.02 -11.95 -6.31
CA PRO A 21 14.25 -13.02 -6.96
C PRO A 21 12.78 -12.60 -7.15
N SER A 22 12.09 -13.20 -8.13
CA SER A 22 10.64 -13.00 -8.27
C SER A 22 9.93 -13.52 -7.02
N ILE A 23 8.83 -12.87 -6.65
CA ILE A 23 8.08 -13.28 -5.46
C ILE A 23 7.19 -14.46 -5.85
N GLU A 24 7.32 -15.57 -5.12
CA GLU A 24 6.49 -16.77 -5.32
C GLU A 24 5.02 -16.47 -5.05
N ILE A 25 4.14 -17.07 -5.85
CA ILE A 25 2.70 -16.80 -5.75
C ILE A 25 2.10 -17.27 -4.42
N ASP A 26 2.60 -18.37 -3.85
CA ASP A 26 2.17 -18.85 -2.54
C ASP A 26 2.50 -17.84 -1.44
N ARG A 27 3.62 -17.12 -1.56
CA ARG A 27 3.94 -16.04 -0.62
C ARG A 27 2.96 -14.88 -0.76
N ILE A 28 2.50 -14.58 -1.97
CA ILE A 28 1.51 -13.52 -2.23
C ILE A 28 0.11 -13.91 -1.68
N LEU A 29 -0.29 -15.17 -1.87
CA LEU A 29 -1.57 -15.71 -1.39
C LEU A 29 -1.65 -15.68 0.14
N ASN A 30 -0.53 -15.97 0.81
CA ASN A 30 -0.43 -16.02 2.27
C ASN A 30 0.05 -14.70 2.90
N ALA A 31 0.43 -13.70 2.08
CA ALA A 31 0.96 -12.44 2.59
C ALA A 31 -0.10 -11.59 3.29
N LYS A 32 0.27 -11.08 4.47
CA LYS A 32 -0.44 -10.04 5.19
C LYS A 32 0.28 -8.70 5.01
N ILE A 33 -0.49 -7.63 4.83
CA ILE A 33 0.04 -6.27 4.87
C ILE A 33 0.00 -5.83 6.33
N ASN A 34 1.15 -5.43 6.87
CA ASN A 34 1.27 -4.98 8.26
C ASN A 34 1.46 -3.46 8.33
N TYR A 35 2.32 -2.92 7.45
CA TYR A 35 2.69 -1.52 7.41
C TYR A 35 2.67 -0.98 6.00
N VAL A 36 2.47 0.32 5.88
CA VAL A 36 2.59 1.11 4.65
C VAL A 36 3.69 2.14 4.86
N TYR A 37 4.62 2.20 3.91
CA TYR A 37 5.70 3.17 3.88
C TYR A 37 5.37 4.25 2.85
N ILE A 38 5.30 5.51 3.27
CA ILE A 38 5.15 6.67 2.40
C ILE A 38 6.50 7.36 2.32
N VAL A 39 7.08 7.41 1.12
CA VAL A 39 8.41 7.97 0.88
C VAL A 39 8.28 9.34 0.21
N TYR A 40 8.75 10.38 0.89
CA TYR A 40 8.88 11.73 0.34
C TYR A 40 10.29 11.91 -0.20
N VAL A 41 10.47 11.63 -1.49
CA VAL A 41 11.79 11.64 -2.14
C VAL A 41 12.46 13.00 -2.03
N ASP A 42 11.71 14.09 -2.24
CA ASP A 42 12.25 15.46 -2.22
C ASP A 42 12.75 15.88 -0.83
N MET A 43 12.12 15.37 0.23
CA MET A 43 12.47 15.69 1.62
C MET A 43 13.36 14.64 2.28
N VAL A 44 13.67 13.55 1.56
CA VAL A 44 14.40 12.38 2.06
C VAL A 44 13.78 11.85 3.37
N ASP A 45 12.45 11.79 3.39
CA ASP A 45 11.68 11.37 4.57
C ASP A 45 10.82 10.13 4.28
N VAL A 46 10.62 9.31 5.31
CA VAL A 46 9.88 8.05 5.25
C VAL A 46 8.92 7.96 6.42
N ILE A 47 7.63 8.00 6.12
CA ILE A 47 6.59 7.78 7.13
C ILE A 47 6.17 6.31 7.11
N VAL A 48 6.23 5.67 8.27
CA VAL A 48 5.78 4.29 8.47
C VAL A 48 4.43 4.30 9.20
N ILE A 49 3.42 3.68 8.61
CA ILE A 49 2.05 3.69 9.15
C ILE A 49 1.55 2.25 9.27
N ASP A 50 0.95 1.89 10.40
CA ASP A 50 0.22 0.63 10.55
C ASP A 50 -0.92 0.54 9.52
N VAL A 51 -1.10 -0.63 8.90
CA VAL A 51 -2.08 -0.81 7.81
C VAL A 51 -3.51 -0.42 8.23
N ASN A 52 -3.91 -0.67 9.47
CA ASN A 52 -5.26 -0.38 9.94
C ASN A 52 -5.45 1.13 10.07
N LYS A 53 -4.43 1.82 10.60
CA LYS A 53 -4.40 3.29 10.65
C LYS A 53 -4.41 3.89 9.25
N TYR A 54 -3.63 3.33 8.32
CA TYR A 54 -3.59 3.78 6.93
C TYR A 54 -4.95 3.67 6.25
N ILE A 55 -5.63 2.53 6.39
CA ILE A 55 -6.98 2.32 5.84
C ILE A 55 -7.98 3.30 6.46
N ALA A 56 -7.96 3.48 7.79
CA ALA A 56 -8.82 4.44 8.47
C ALA A 56 -8.60 5.87 7.95
N ASN A 57 -7.34 6.27 7.81
CA ASN A 57 -6.98 7.60 7.32
C ASN A 57 -7.36 7.81 5.86
N ILE A 58 -7.19 6.80 4.99
CA ILE A 58 -7.65 6.91 3.60
C ILE A 58 -9.16 7.07 3.55
N ASN A 59 -9.92 6.28 4.30
CA ASN A 59 -11.38 6.36 4.26
C ASN A 59 -11.89 7.73 4.75
N GLN A 60 -11.27 8.30 5.77
CA GLN A 60 -11.57 9.66 6.24
C GLN A 60 -11.19 10.73 5.19
N ASN A 61 -10.03 10.59 4.53
CA ASN A 61 -9.58 11.52 3.50
C ASN A 61 -10.28 11.34 2.14
N PHE A 62 -10.83 10.16 1.84
CA PHE A 62 -11.65 9.93 0.65
C PHE A 62 -12.99 10.65 0.80
N LEU A 63 -13.59 10.59 2.00
CA LEU A 63 -14.76 11.41 2.35
C LEU A 63 -14.42 12.91 2.37
N GLY A 64 -13.27 13.30 2.91
CA GLY A 64 -12.76 14.68 2.88
C GLY A 64 -12.45 15.23 1.48
N LYS A 65 -12.03 14.37 0.54
CA LYS A 65 -11.83 14.73 -0.88
C LYS A 65 -13.14 14.89 -1.66
N ILE A 66 -14.18 14.13 -1.32
CA ILE A 66 -15.55 14.39 -1.83
C ILE A 66 -16.09 15.71 -1.24
N ALA A 67 -15.68 16.06 -0.02
CA ALA A 67 -16.02 17.31 0.67
C ALA A 67 -15.08 18.51 0.39
N GLY A 68 -14.09 18.37 -0.51
CA GLY A 68 -13.35 19.52 -1.04
C GLY A 68 -12.13 20.01 -0.25
N GLU A 69 -11.53 19.24 0.64
CA GLU A 69 -10.29 19.69 1.32
C GLU A 69 -9.15 18.67 1.26
N ARG A 70 -8.10 19.03 0.51
CA ARG A 70 -6.78 18.39 0.60
C ARG A 70 -6.11 18.83 1.90
N ARG A 71 -6.16 18.03 2.97
CA ARG A 71 -5.14 18.12 4.03
C ARG A 71 -4.85 16.74 4.63
N PHE A 72 -3.67 16.21 4.33
CA PHE A 72 -2.95 15.34 5.25
C PHE A 72 -1.85 16.17 5.91
N PRO A 73 -2.03 16.62 7.16
CA PRO A 73 -0.92 16.84 8.06
C PRO A 73 -0.87 15.63 9.00
N LEU A 74 0.20 14.84 8.89
CA LEU A 74 0.55 13.88 9.93
C LEU A 74 1.47 14.61 10.91
N SER A 75 0.91 14.99 12.04
CA SER A 75 1.61 15.38 13.27
C SER A 75 0.78 14.93 14.45
#